data_AF-A0A843IHY5-F1
#
_entry.id   AF-A0A843IHY5-F1
#
_cell.length_a   1.000
_cell.length_b   1.000
_cell.length_c   1.000
_cell.angle_alpha   90.00
_cell.angle_beta   90.00
_cell.angle_gamma   90.00
#
_symmetry.space_group_name_H-M   'P 1'
#
loop_
_entity.id
_entity.type
_entity.pdbx_description
1 polymer ?
#
loop_
_entity_poly.entity_id
_entity_poly.type
_entity_poly.pdbx_seq_one_letter_code
_entity_poly.pdbx_strand_id
1 'polypeptide(L)'
;MIEKIEITQRFNFKRLNRHYECFTIDLVNKNAYYKISERGSGDKFVKENPLCDDTWVDILVDLRRKMTSEIYRLTDSKIDDFLHEFDNLRLFEDFESEKFSYFEKLELVYSCNVIIYSTDNYEEYSFKNNYPINWIRFGELLIRTFGFDVLHLNYQKHLATPLYYNIKKDGIYSDDKLNIKSIEFGHYQTYPYELPNPRLIINFERNTVDGYIEKKLSSSDEELILELLKKYHVYMWIFDEYHKKSNARDPDDLEGYDWYLEMVFENDVIWHIFGYNDYPDTYVHMAREVMDITGMDLMEINTIASGDLELFEKFGEELLD
;
A
#
# COMPACT_ATOMS: atom_id res chain seq x y z
N MET A 1 33.70 7.14 2.24
CA MET A 1 33.34 7.70 0.91
C MET A 1 32.20 6.84 0.40
N ILE A 2 31.12 7.46 -0.07
CA ILE A 2 30.00 6.71 -0.68
C ILE A 2 30.47 6.19 -2.03
N GLU A 3 30.33 4.89 -2.24
CA GLU A 3 30.74 4.20 -3.46
C GLU A 3 29.53 3.85 -4.34
N LYS A 4 28.39 3.55 -3.70
CA LYS A 4 27.17 3.14 -4.40
C LYS A 4 25.94 3.43 -3.54
N ILE A 5 24.84 3.81 -4.17
CA ILE A 5 23.52 3.92 -3.55
C ILE A 5 22.56 3.00 -4.32
N GLU A 6 21.83 2.15 -3.61
CA GLU A 6 20.76 1.33 -4.18
C GLU A 6 19.41 1.79 -3.60
N ILE A 7 18.44 2.00 -4.48
CA ILE A 7 17.08 2.42 -4.14
C ILE A 7 16.14 1.35 -4.66
N THR A 8 15.56 0.60 -3.75
CA THR A 8 14.69 -0.53 -4.05
C THR A 8 13.27 -0.17 -3.63
N GLN A 9 12.35 -0.14 -4.60
CA GLN A 9 10.96 0.27 -4.39
C GLN A 9 10.02 -0.89 -4.69
N ARG A 10 8.95 -0.97 -3.91
CA ARG A 10 7.87 -1.93 -4.10
C ARG A 10 6.54 -1.20 -4.07
N PHE A 11 5.72 -1.46 -5.09
CA PHE A 11 4.33 -1.03 -5.14
C PHE A 11 3.44 -2.27 -5.11
N ASN A 12 2.45 -2.28 -4.22
CA ASN A 12 1.50 -3.39 -4.09
C ASN A 12 0.10 -2.89 -4.43
N PHE A 13 -0.50 -3.53 -5.44
CA PHE A 13 -1.88 -3.30 -5.85
C PHE A 13 -2.58 -4.65 -5.95
N LYS A 14 -3.39 -4.97 -4.95
CA LYS A 14 -3.96 -6.31 -4.81
C LYS A 14 -2.86 -7.39 -4.62
N ARG A 15 -3.24 -8.62 -4.24
CA ARG A 15 -2.28 -9.69 -3.90
C ARG A 15 -1.33 -10.04 -5.04
N LEU A 16 -1.84 -10.11 -6.26
CA LEU A 16 -1.10 -10.60 -7.43
C LEU A 16 -0.48 -9.50 -8.30
N ASN A 17 -0.84 -8.22 -8.10
CA ASN A 17 -0.30 -7.13 -8.92
C ASN A 17 0.71 -6.30 -8.14
N ARG A 18 1.96 -6.77 -8.17
CA ARG A 18 3.09 -6.14 -7.49
C ARG A 18 4.06 -5.60 -8.53
N HIS A 19 4.63 -4.44 -8.25
CA HIS A 19 5.79 -3.90 -8.97
C HIS A 19 6.96 -3.82 -8.02
N TYR A 20 8.12 -4.21 -8.52
CA TYR A 20 9.36 -4.21 -7.78
C TYR A 20 10.46 -3.73 -8.71
N GLU A 21 11.27 -2.81 -8.20
CA GLU A 21 12.38 -2.24 -8.94
C GLU A 21 13.54 -1.86 -8.03
N CYS A 22 14.77 -1.99 -8.54
CA CYS A 22 15.95 -1.44 -7.90
C CYS A 22 16.69 -0.54 -8.90
N PHE A 23 16.87 0.72 -8.51
CA PHE A 23 17.73 1.67 -9.20
C PHE A 23 19.06 1.79 -8.45
N THR A 24 20.16 1.64 -9.18
CA THR A 24 21.52 1.68 -8.62
C THR A 24 22.26 2.89 -9.16
N ILE A 25 22.91 3.64 -8.27
CA ILE A 25 23.86 4.71 -8.56
C ILE A 25 25.23 4.21 -8.12
N ASP A 26 26.06 3.79 -9.07
CA ASP A 26 27.41 3.28 -8.87
C ASP A 26 28.42 4.38 -9.17
N LEU A 27 28.91 5.04 -8.12
CA LEU A 27 29.78 6.20 -8.21
C LEU A 27 31.22 5.82 -8.58
N VAL A 28 31.66 4.61 -8.18
CA VAL A 28 32.98 4.07 -8.52
C VAL A 28 33.08 3.81 -10.03
N ASN A 29 32.07 3.15 -10.60
CA ASN A 29 32.03 2.86 -12.03
C ASN A 29 31.41 3.98 -12.87
N LYS A 30 30.93 5.06 -12.22
CA LYS A 30 30.31 6.26 -12.82
C LYS A 30 29.07 5.95 -13.64
N ASN A 31 28.21 5.08 -13.13
CA ASN A 31 27.03 4.58 -13.82
C ASN A 31 25.79 4.68 -12.93
N ALA A 32 24.62 4.85 -13.52
CA ALA A 32 23.36 4.57 -12.87
C ALA A 32 22.44 3.75 -13.78
N TYR A 33 21.66 2.82 -13.23
CA TYR A 33 20.86 1.88 -14.00
C TYR A 33 19.81 1.16 -13.14
N TYR A 34 18.76 0.63 -13.79
CA TYR A 34 17.80 -0.30 -13.16
C TYR A 34 18.33 -1.74 -13.21
N LYS A 35 18.20 -2.50 -12.11
CA LYS A 35 18.48 -3.95 -12.08
C LYS A 35 17.30 -4.72 -12.68
N ILE A 36 17.41 -5.11 -13.95
CA ILE A 36 16.30 -5.69 -14.73
C ILE A 36 15.95 -7.12 -14.32
N SER A 37 16.86 -7.86 -13.68
CA SER A 37 16.60 -9.22 -13.17
C SER A 37 15.44 -9.28 -12.17
N GLU A 38 15.02 -8.12 -11.68
CA GLU A 38 13.96 -7.91 -10.71
C GLU A 38 12.59 -7.59 -11.35
N ARG A 39 12.47 -7.59 -12.70
CA ARG A 39 11.17 -7.57 -13.40
C ARG A 39 10.41 -8.88 -13.12
N GLY A 40 9.67 -8.93 -12.01
CA GLY A 40 8.74 -10.02 -11.72
C GLY A 40 7.65 -10.13 -12.78
N SER A 41 7.48 -11.35 -13.34
CA SER A 41 6.42 -11.86 -14.25
C SER A 41 6.04 -10.96 -15.45
N GLY A 42 5.95 -11.55 -16.66
CA GLY A 42 5.52 -10.82 -17.87
C GLY A 42 4.16 -10.09 -17.71
N ASP A 43 3.79 -9.24 -18.67
CA ASP A 43 2.65 -8.28 -18.66
C ASP A 43 1.23 -8.82 -18.40
N LYS A 44 1.08 -10.00 -17.79
CA LYS A 44 -0.19 -10.57 -17.37
C LYS A 44 -0.65 -9.91 -16.07
N PHE A 45 -1.31 -8.78 -16.21
CA PHE A 45 -2.13 -8.22 -15.15
C PHE A 45 -3.42 -9.03 -15.02
N VAL A 46 -3.83 -9.28 -13.77
CA VAL A 46 -5.10 -9.95 -13.52
C VAL A 46 -6.11 -8.85 -13.24
N LYS A 47 -6.95 -8.56 -14.24
CA LYS A 47 -8.15 -7.76 -14.02
C LYS A 47 -9.12 -8.61 -13.20
N GLU A 48 -9.37 -8.23 -11.95
CA GLU A 48 -10.20 -9.03 -11.05
C GLU A 48 -11.69 -8.77 -11.23
N ASN A 49 -12.10 -7.56 -11.66
CA ASN A 49 -13.51 -7.26 -11.94
C ASN A 49 -13.73 -6.10 -12.94
N PRO A 50 -14.60 -6.23 -13.96
CA PRO A 50 -14.98 -5.11 -14.84
C PRO A 50 -15.79 -3.97 -14.18
N LEU A 51 -16.27 -4.17 -12.96
CA LEU A 51 -17.09 -3.24 -12.19
C LEU A 51 -16.28 -2.37 -11.22
N CYS A 52 -15.10 -2.84 -10.81
CA CYS A 52 -14.17 -2.06 -10.00
C CYS A 52 -13.35 -1.12 -10.90
N ASP A 53 -13.00 0.03 -10.35
CA ASP A 53 -12.02 0.93 -10.94
C ASP A 53 -10.62 0.33 -10.77
N ASP A 54 -10.05 -0.18 -11.87
CA ASP A 54 -8.70 -0.75 -11.90
C ASP A 54 -7.67 0.29 -12.41
N THR A 55 -7.81 1.57 -12.05
CA THR A 55 -6.87 2.66 -12.38
C THR A 55 -5.43 2.35 -11.99
N TRP A 56 -5.21 1.50 -10.98
CA TRP A 56 -3.89 1.00 -10.62
C TRP A 56 -3.19 0.22 -11.75
N VAL A 57 -3.92 -0.38 -12.69
CA VAL A 57 -3.34 -1.11 -13.84
C VAL A 57 -2.51 -0.15 -14.69
N ASP A 58 -3.04 1.04 -14.97
CA ASP A 58 -2.33 2.04 -15.78
C ASP A 58 -1.08 2.54 -15.04
N ILE A 59 -1.17 2.74 -13.72
CA ILE A 59 -0.02 3.08 -12.87
C ILE A 59 1.06 1.98 -12.99
N LEU A 60 0.70 0.72 -12.81
CA LEU A 60 1.62 -0.42 -12.90
C LEU A 60 2.26 -0.57 -14.28
N VAL A 61 1.47 -0.43 -15.34
CA VAL A 61 1.95 -0.48 -16.72
C VAL A 61 3.01 0.61 -16.94
N ASP A 62 2.75 1.82 -16.45
CA ASP A 62 3.64 2.96 -16.66
C ASP A 62 4.92 2.86 -15.80
N LEU A 63 4.82 2.41 -14.55
CA LEU A 63 5.97 2.07 -13.69
C LEU A 63 6.93 1.09 -14.41
N ARG A 64 6.39 0.01 -14.97
CA ARG A 64 7.18 -1.01 -15.71
C ARG A 64 7.80 -0.48 -17.00
N ARG A 65 7.08 0.39 -17.72
CA ARG A 65 7.58 1.03 -18.95
C ARG A 65 8.77 1.95 -18.66
N LYS A 66 8.80 2.60 -17.50
CA LYS A 66 9.90 3.47 -17.06
C LYS A 66 11.15 2.72 -16.63
N MET A 67 11.04 1.47 -16.19
CA MET A 67 12.21 0.62 -15.96
C MET A 67 12.88 0.26 -17.30
N THR A 68 13.95 0.98 -17.64
CA THR A 68 14.72 0.77 -18.88
C THR A 68 15.96 -0.07 -18.62
N SER A 69 16.53 -0.66 -19.68
CA SER A 69 17.86 -1.30 -19.64
C SER A 69 19.02 -0.34 -19.87
N GLU A 70 18.74 0.96 -19.92
CA GLU A 70 19.72 1.99 -20.23
C GLU A 70 20.68 2.19 -19.05
N ILE A 71 21.96 2.40 -19.38
CA ILE A 71 23.00 2.72 -18.40
C ILE A 71 23.33 4.21 -18.55
N TYR A 72 22.99 4.98 -17.52
CA TYR A 72 23.28 6.41 -17.43
C TYR A 72 24.74 6.60 -17.00
N ARG A 73 25.56 7.24 -17.84
CA ARG A 73 26.96 7.54 -17.52
C ARG A 73 27.09 8.88 -16.81
N LEU A 74 27.85 8.90 -15.72
CA LEU A 74 28.07 10.07 -14.89
C LEU A 74 29.46 10.66 -15.14
N THR A 75 29.55 11.99 -15.12
CA THR A 75 30.83 12.70 -15.13
C THR A 75 31.25 13.00 -13.69
N ASP A 76 32.53 13.27 -13.47
CA ASP A 76 33.04 13.58 -12.12
C ASP A 76 32.33 14.80 -11.52
N SER A 77 32.15 15.87 -12.30
CA SER A 77 31.37 17.04 -11.86
C SER A 77 29.94 16.69 -11.44
N LYS A 78 29.24 15.80 -12.16
CA LYS A 78 27.89 15.37 -11.78
C LYS A 78 27.89 14.55 -10.49
N ILE A 79 28.92 13.73 -10.28
CA ILE A 79 29.07 12.94 -9.05
C ILE A 79 29.32 13.88 -7.86
N ASP A 80 30.24 14.84 -8.02
CA ASP A 80 30.57 15.81 -6.98
C ASP A 80 29.35 16.66 -6.60
N ASP A 81 28.62 17.18 -7.60
CA ASP A 81 27.40 17.96 -7.38
C ASP A 81 26.31 17.12 -6.68
N PHE A 82 26.09 15.89 -7.15
CA PHE A 82 25.11 14.97 -6.56
C PHE A 82 25.43 14.64 -5.11
N LEU A 83 26.69 14.28 -4.80
CA LEU A 83 27.12 13.94 -3.44
C LEU A 83 26.99 15.14 -2.51
N HIS A 84 27.40 16.32 -2.96
CA HIS A 84 27.28 17.54 -2.16
C HIS A 84 25.81 17.85 -1.80
N GLU A 85 24.90 17.77 -2.78
CA GLU A 85 23.48 17.98 -2.52
C GLU A 85 22.88 16.86 -1.66
N PHE A 86 23.25 15.60 -1.90
CA PHE A 86 22.78 14.45 -1.13
C PHE A 86 23.14 14.58 0.35
N ASP A 87 24.39 14.92 0.67
CA ASP A 87 24.84 15.14 2.05
C ASP A 87 24.08 16.30 2.72
N ASN A 88 23.80 17.37 1.98
CA ASN A 88 23.05 18.53 2.46
C ASN A 88 21.57 18.23 2.74
N LEU A 89 20.98 17.21 2.10
CA LEU A 89 19.59 16.80 2.36
C LEU A 89 19.41 16.25 3.78
N ARG A 90 20.48 15.67 4.35
CA ARG A 90 20.44 14.97 5.63
C ARG A 90 19.25 14.02 5.72
N LEU A 91 19.04 13.25 4.64
CA LEU A 91 17.81 12.53 4.36
C LEU A 91 17.38 11.60 5.51
N PHE A 92 18.35 10.98 6.17
CA PHE A 92 18.12 10.02 7.25
C PHE A 92 18.56 10.53 8.64
N GLU A 93 18.78 11.84 8.80
CA GLU A 93 19.04 12.43 10.12
C GLU A 93 17.81 12.19 11.01
N ASP A 94 18.02 11.58 12.18
CA ASP A 94 16.99 11.16 13.14
C ASP A 94 15.90 10.22 12.57
N PHE A 95 16.15 9.59 11.42
CA PHE A 95 15.21 8.62 10.84
C PHE A 95 15.40 7.23 11.45
N GLU A 96 14.34 6.68 12.04
CA GLU A 96 14.34 5.30 12.53
C GLU A 96 13.93 4.35 11.39
N SER A 97 14.89 3.56 10.90
CA SER A 97 14.62 2.54 9.89
C SER A 97 13.66 1.48 10.43
N GLU A 98 12.62 1.19 9.66
CA GLU A 98 11.73 0.07 9.92
C GLU A 98 12.47 -1.26 9.68
N LYS A 99 11.99 -2.34 10.31
CA LYS A 99 12.45 -3.69 9.96
C LYS A 99 11.80 -4.09 8.64
N PHE A 100 12.59 -4.59 7.70
CA PHE A 100 12.08 -5.08 6.42
C PHE A 100 12.01 -6.60 6.43
N SER A 101 10.86 -7.17 6.79
CA SER A 101 10.57 -8.57 6.47
C SER A 101 9.92 -8.66 5.09
N TYR A 102 10.41 -9.59 4.26
CA TYR A 102 9.84 -9.92 2.95
C TYR A 102 8.38 -10.43 3.03
N PHE A 103 7.89 -10.77 4.22
CA PHE A 103 6.58 -11.38 4.49
C PHE A 103 5.76 -10.58 5.51
N GLU A 104 5.94 -9.27 5.57
CA GLU A 104 5.28 -8.49 6.61
C GLU A 104 3.76 -8.27 6.39
N LYS A 105 3.06 -8.25 7.53
CA LYS A 105 1.63 -8.56 7.71
C LYS A 105 0.63 -7.52 7.21
N LEU A 106 1.09 -6.35 6.76
CA LEU A 106 0.26 -5.28 6.21
C LEU A 106 0.96 -4.73 4.97
N GLU A 107 0.75 -5.29 3.77
CA GLU A 107 1.43 -4.71 2.61
C GLU A 107 0.69 -3.45 2.15
N LEU A 108 1.19 -2.34 2.65
CA LEU A 108 0.82 -1.00 2.23
C LEU A 108 1.14 -0.80 0.74
N VAL A 109 0.51 0.23 0.14
CA VAL A 109 0.64 0.57 -1.28
C VAL A 109 2.09 0.73 -1.75
N TYR A 110 2.97 1.28 -0.89
CA TYR A 110 4.35 1.60 -1.22
C TYR A 110 5.33 1.28 -0.08
N SER A 111 6.46 0.66 -0.42
CA SER A 111 7.61 0.54 0.47
C SER A 111 8.92 0.77 -0.28
N CYS A 112 9.94 1.20 0.47
CA CYS A 112 11.24 1.52 -0.10
C CYS A 112 12.36 1.09 0.85
N ASN A 113 13.46 0.67 0.25
CA ASN A 113 14.71 0.33 0.91
C ASN A 113 15.84 1.09 0.20
N VAL A 114 16.61 1.85 0.96
CA VAL A 114 17.77 2.60 0.45
C VAL A 114 19.02 2.06 1.13
N ILE A 115 19.96 1.55 0.33
CA ILE A 115 21.24 1.05 0.83
C ILE A 115 22.36 1.96 0.34
N ILE A 116 23.12 2.51 1.28
CA ILE A 116 24.29 3.35 1.01
C ILE A 116 25.53 2.52 1.29
N TYR A 117 26.29 2.20 0.25
CA TYR A 117 27.55 1.47 0.35
C TYR A 117 28.70 2.47 0.42
N SER A 118 29.55 2.26 1.43
CA SER A 118 30.84 2.90 1.59
C SER A 118 31.95 1.85 1.59
N THR A 119 33.20 2.28 1.43
CA THR A 119 34.39 1.40 1.29
C THR A 119 34.45 0.23 2.28
N ASP A 120 34.06 0.45 3.55
CA ASP A 120 34.18 -0.57 4.60
C ASP A 120 32.83 -0.93 5.27
N ASN A 121 31.71 -0.35 4.82
CA ASN A 121 30.41 -0.54 5.48
C ASN A 121 29.24 -0.30 4.53
N TYR A 122 28.05 -0.74 4.91
CA TYR A 122 26.80 -0.26 4.33
C TYR A 122 25.82 0.17 5.41
N GLU A 123 24.97 1.13 5.07
CA GLU A 123 23.84 1.56 5.87
C GLU A 123 22.56 1.25 5.09
N GLU A 124 21.57 0.69 5.77
CA GLU A 124 20.30 0.28 5.17
C GLU A 124 19.16 1.03 5.87
N TYR A 125 18.34 1.71 5.07
CA TYR A 125 17.19 2.46 5.53
C TYR A 125 15.93 1.94 4.83
N SER A 126 15.09 1.27 5.59
CA SER A 126 13.81 0.72 5.14
C SER A 126 12.67 1.52 5.70
N PHE A 127 11.63 1.72 4.89
CA PHE A 127 10.43 2.38 5.33
C PHE A 127 9.20 1.99 4.51
N LYS A 128 8.03 2.13 5.13
CA LYS A 128 6.72 1.77 4.59
C LYS A 128 5.76 2.89 4.92
N ASN A 129 5.48 3.75 3.95
CA ASN A 129 4.69 4.97 4.14
C ASN A 129 5.19 5.96 5.22
N ASN A 130 6.27 5.66 5.95
CA ASN A 130 6.95 6.56 6.88
C ASN A 130 8.20 7.17 6.21
N TYR A 131 7.96 8.15 5.36
CA TYR A 131 9.01 8.71 4.51
C TYR A 131 10.06 9.47 5.33
N PRO A 132 11.36 9.35 5.00
CA PRO A 132 12.40 10.18 5.62
C PRO A 132 12.16 11.67 5.34
N ILE A 133 12.73 12.52 6.19
CA ILE A 133 12.66 13.97 5.99
C ILE A 133 13.31 14.33 4.65
N ASN A 134 12.74 15.31 3.93
CA ASN A 134 13.22 15.74 2.61
C ASN A 134 13.12 14.70 1.48
N TRP A 135 12.33 13.63 1.62
CA TRP A 135 12.13 12.62 0.57
C TRP A 135 11.77 13.21 -0.81
N ILE A 136 10.86 14.20 -0.85
CA ILE A 136 10.51 14.91 -2.09
C ILE A 136 11.74 15.59 -2.72
N ARG A 137 12.55 16.28 -1.91
CA ARG A 137 13.76 16.97 -2.38
C ARG A 137 14.81 15.98 -2.89
N PHE A 138 14.89 14.79 -2.30
CA PHE A 138 15.73 13.72 -2.82
C PHE A 138 15.26 13.26 -4.21
N GLY A 139 13.95 13.07 -4.41
CA GLY A 139 13.42 12.77 -5.74
C GLY A 139 13.69 13.88 -6.76
N GLU A 140 13.57 15.15 -6.36
CA GLU A 140 13.93 16.28 -7.23
C GLU A 140 15.42 16.30 -7.59
N LEU A 141 16.32 15.96 -6.64
CA LEU A 141 17.75 15.79 -6.90
C LEU A 141 18.00 14.68 -7.94
N LEU A 142 17.34 13.53 -7.79
CA LEU A 142 17.44 12.43 -8.74
C LEU A 142 16.93 12.84 -10.14
N ILE A 143 15.80 13.55 -10.22
CA ILE A 143 15.27 14.08 -11.48
C ILE A 143 16.26 15.05 -12.13
N ARG A 144 16.85 15.98 -11.38
CA ARG A 144 17.88 16.90 -11.92
C ARG A 144 19.11 16.15 -12.43
N THR A 145 19.50 15.09 -11.74
CA THR A 145 20.74 14.33 -12.03
C THR A 145 20.58 13.43 -13.26
N PHE A 146 19.46 12.70 -13.33
CA PHE A 146 19.23 11.64 -14.31
C PHE A 146 18.20 12.00 -15.39
N GLY A 147 17.39 13.04 -15.18
CA GLY A 147 16.38 13.51 -16.12
C GLY A 147 15.03 12.78 -16.04
N PHE A 148 14.82 11.92 -15.04
CA PHE A 148 13.57 11.19 -14.84
C PHE A 148 13.28 10.91 -13.36
N ASP A 149 12.02 10.58 -13.08
CA ASP A 149 11.46 10.39 -11.74
C ASP A 149 11.80 9.00 -11.20
N VAL A 150 12.99 8.85 -10.61
CA VAL A 150 13.46 7.60 -10.01
C VAL A 150 12.55 7.15 -8.87
N LEU A 151 12.09 8.07 -8.03
CA LEU A 151 11.26 7.74 -6.85
C LEU A 151 9.77 7.70 -7.16
N HIS A 152 9.38 7.85 -8.43
CA HIS A 152 7.98 7.80 -8.84
C HIS A 152 7.07 8.78 -8.07
N LEU A 153 7.61 9.94 -7.69
CA LEU A 153 6.92 10.96 -6.89
C LEU A 153 5.58 11.37 -7.52
N ASN A 154 5.50 11.41 -8.85
CA ASN A 154 4.24 11.73 -9.52
C ASN A 154 3.17 10.64 -9.35
N TYR A 155 3.53 9.35 -9.36
CA TYR A 155 2.56 8.29 -9.11
C TYR A 155 2.16 8.22 -7.65
N GLN A 156 3.09 8.50 -6.73
CA GLN A 156 2.78 8.51 -5.30
C GLN A 156 1.71 9.56 -4.94
N LYS A 157 1.47 10.58 -5.78
CA LYS A 157 0.32 11.50 -5.63
C LYS A 157 -1.02 10.83 -5.88
N HIS A 158 -1.08 9.75 -6.66
CA HIS A 158 -2.30 8.99 -6.90
C HIS A 158 -2.57 7.95 -5.82
N LEU A 159 -1.68 7.84 -4.82
CA LEU A 159 -1.78 6.85 -3.75
C LEU A 159 -1.97 7.58 -2.42
N ALA A 160 -2.96 7.16 -1.63
CA ALA A 160 -3.21 7.72 -0.32
C ALA A 160 -2.12 7.29 0.67
N THR A 161 -1.01 8.04 0.68
CA THR A 161 0.13 7.83 1.58
C THR A 161 0.44 9.11 2.37
N PRO A 162 1.10 9.01 3.53
CA PRO A 162 1.50 10.17 4.33
C PRO A 162 2.43 11.17 3.63
N LEU A 163 2.99 10.84 2.45
CA LEU A 163 3.88 11.74 1.70
C LEU A 163 3.15 12.97 1.16
N TYR A 164 1.93 12.78 0.66
CA TYR A 164 1.12 13.82 0.01
C TYR A 164 -0.22 14.07 0.71
N TYR A 165 -0.60 13.21 1.65
CA TYR A 165 -1.91 13.25 2.30
C TYR A 165 -1.75 13.18 3.82
N ASN A 166 -2.47 14.02 4.58
CA ASN A 166 -2.59 13.83 6.01
C ASN A 166 -3.77 12.90 6.31
N ILE A 167 -3.51 11.61 6.33
CA ILE A 167 -4.56 10.57 6.51
C ILE A 167 -5.35 10.76 7.83
N LYS A 168 -4.72 11.30 8.88
CA LYS A 168 -5.36 11.56 10.20
C LYS A 168 -6.11 12.91 10.28
N LYS A 169 -5.73 13.93 9.51
CA LYS A 169 -6.24 15.31 9.64
C LYS A 169 -7.05 15.81 8.44
N ASP A 170 -6.63 15.46 7.23
CA ASP A 170 -7.26 15.93 6.00
C ASP A 170 -8.41 15.01 5.58
N GLY A 171 -8.58 13.90 6.30
CA GLY A 171 -8.12 12.61 5.80
C GLY A 171 -8.20 12.48 4.29
N ILE A 172 -8.93 11.47 3.89
CA ILE A 172 -9.80 11.65 2.75
C ILE A 172 -11.17 12.14 3.33
N TYR A 173 -11.08 12.85 4.47
CA TYR A 173 -12.06 13.20 5.50
C TYR A 173 -11.89 14.69 5.83
N SER A 174 -12.45 15.55 5.01
CA SER A 174 -12.97 16.80 5.57
C SER A 174 -14.39 16.54 6.07
N ASP A 175 -14.88 17.38 6.99
CA ASP A 175 -16.28 17.40 7.43
C ASP A 175 -17.27 17.56 6.24
N ASP A 176 -16.77 17.93 5.05
CA ASP A 176 -17.51 18.25 3.83
C ASP A 176 -17.43 17.20 2.68
N LYS A 177 -16.97 15.97 2.94
CA LYS A 177 -17.24 14.68 2.20
C LYS A 177 -16.01 13.86 1.79
N LEU A 178 -16.23 12.54 1.84
CA LEU A 178 -15.52 11.48 1.11
C LEU A 178 -16.23 11.26 -0.22
N ASN A 179 -15.69 11.76 -1.32
CA ASN A 179 -16.23 11.44 -2.63
C ASN A 179 -15.56 10.16 -3.14
N ILE A 180 -16.21 9.02 -2.91
CA ILE A 180 -15.71 7.69 -3.26
C ILE A 180 -16.37 7.23 -4.56
N LYS A 181 -15.58 6.77 -5.53
CA LYS A 181 -16.08 6.13 -6.77
C LYS A 181 -16.43 4.67 -6.52
N SER A 182 -15.55 3.95 -5.85
CA SER A 182 -15.75 2.54 -5.56
C SER A 182 -15.03 2.07 -4.31
N ILE A 183 -15.56 0.99 -3.74
CA ILE A 183 -14.99 0.22 -2.64
C ILE A 183 -14.96 -1.25 -3.08
N GLU A 184 -13.85 -1.92 -2.87
CA GLU A 184 -13.74 -3.38 -2.96
C GLU A 184 -13.19 -3.91 -1.64
N PHE A 185 -14.01 -4.68 -0.92
CA PHE A 185 -13.57 -5.54 0.16
C PHE A 185 -13.49 -6.96 -0.36
N GLY A 186 -12.43 -7.68 -0.03
CA GLY A 186 -12.31 -9.07 -0.40
C GLY A 186 -11.31 -9.84 0.43
N HIS A 187 -11.33 -11.15 0.22
CA HIS A 187 -10.34 -12.08 0.70
C HIS A 187 -9.59 -12.68 -0.49
N TYR A 188 -8.29 -12.82 -0.33
CA TYR A 188 -7.43 -13.54 -1.24
C TYR A 188 -7.46 -15.03 -0.91
N GLN A 189 -7.49 -15.88 -1.93
CA GLN A 189 -7.71 -17.32 -1.75
C GLN A 189 -6.77 -17.97 -0.72
N THR A 190 -7.37 -18.67 0.23
CA THR A 190 -6.75 -19.80 0.92
C THR A 190 -7.05 -21.07 0.13
N TYR A 191 -6.09 -21.98 0.09
CA TYR A 191 -6.21 -23.24 -0.64
C TYR A 191 -7.36 -24.09 -0.07
N PRO A 192 -8.22 -24.75 -0.87
CA PRO A 192 -8.18 -24.90 -2.33
C PRO A 192 -8.98 -23.84 -3.11
N TYR A 193 -8.42 -23.45 -4.25
CA TYR A 193 -8.77 -22.32 -5.12
C TYR A 193 -10.09 -22.42 -5.92
N GLU A 194 -11.05 -23.26 -5.51
CA GLU A 194 -12.16 -23.71 -6.38
C GLU A 194 -13.49 -22.97 -6.20
N LEU A 195 -13.63 -22.14 -5.16
CA LEU A 195 -14.81 -21.28 -4.98
C LEU A 195 -14.47 -19.82 -5.33
N PRO A 196 -15.38 -19.07 -5.97
CA PRO A 196 -15.23 -17.62 -6.02
C PRO A 196 -15.30 -17.09 -4.58
N ASN A 197 -14.29 -16.33 -4.16
CA ASN A 197 -14.33 -15.71 -2.84
C ASN A 197 -15.44 -14.66 -2.84
N PRO A 198 -16.26 -14.60 -1.78
CA PRO A 198 -17.15 -13.49 -1.60
C PRO A 198 -16.31 -12.22 -1.45
N ARG A 199 -16.77 -11.22 -2.18
CA ARG A 199 -16.23 -9.88 -2.18
C ARG A 199 -17.41 -8.95 -2.22
N LEU A 200 -17.27 -7.84 -1.52
CA LEU A 200 -18.22 -6.75 -1.56
C LEU A 200 -17.63 -5.68 -2.46
N ILE A 201 -18.22 -5.51 -3.64
CA ILE A 201 -17.87 -4.41 -4.55
C ILE A 201 -19.01 -3.42 -4.51
N ILE A 202 -18.70 -2.18 -4.16
CA ILE A 202 -19.65 -1.07 -4.19
C ILE A 202 -19.14 -0.09 -5.22
N ASN A 203 -19.96 0.21 -6.23
CA ASN A 203 -19.68 1.24 -7.22
C ASN A 203 -20.72 2.35 -7.10
N PHE A 204 -20.32 3.49 -6.54
CA PHE A 204 -21.20 4.63 -6.31
C PHE A 204 -21.57 5.33 -7.63
N GLU A 205 -20.68 5.38 -8.62
CA GLU A 205 -20.97 5.98 -9.92
C GLU A 205 -22.06 5.21 -10.69
N ARG A 206 -22.01 3.87 -10.61
CA ARG A 206 -22.99 2.98 -11.26
C ARG A 206 -24.20 2.69 -10.38
N ASN A 207 -24.17 3.10 -9.10
CA ASN A 207 -25.16 2.77 -8.08
C ASN A 207 -25.41 1.26 -7.97
N THR A 208 -24.34 0.47 -7.87
CA THR A 208 -24.43 -0.99 -7.75
C THR A 208 -23.63 -1.52 -6.58
N VAL A 209 -24.13 -2.61 -6.02
CA VAL A 209 -23.39 -3.52 -5.14
C VAL A 209 -23.32 -4.85 -5.88
N ASP A 210 -22.11 -5.36 -6.06
CA ASP A 210 -21.77 -6.55 -6.84
C ASP A 210 -20.76 -7.45 -6.10
N GLY A 211 -20.44 -8.59 -6.72
CA GLY A 211 -19.56 -9.61 -6.15
C GLY A 211 -20.33 -10.91 -5.97
N TYR A 212 -20.85 -11.15 -4.76
CA TYR A 212 -21.74 -12.28 -4.46
C TYR A 212 -23.22 -11.92 -4.39
N ILE A 213 -23.53 -10.63 -4.28
CA ILE A 213 -24.88 -10.08 -4.30
C ILE A 213 -24.92 -9.07 -5.43
N GLU A 214 -25.93 -9.18 -6.29
CA GLU A 214 -26.22 -8.17 -7.30
C GLU A 214 -27.43 -7.36 -6.82
N LYS A 215 -27.22 -6.09 -6.44
CA LYS A 215 -28.32 -5.15 -6.14
C LYS A 215 -28.02 -3.74 -6.61
N LYS A 216 -29.09 -2.98 -6.86
CA LYS A 216 -28.99 -1.52 -7.06
C LYS A 216 -28.87 -0.84 -5.71
N LEU A 217 -27.96 0.12 -5.62
CA LEU A 217 -27.77 0.97 -4.46
C LEU A 217 -28.91 1.99 -4.36
N SER A 218 -29.55 2.09 -3.19
CA SER A 218 -30.41 3.22 -2.86
C SER A 218 -29.63 4.30 -2.11
N SER A 219 -30.15 5.52 -2.02
CA SER A 219 -29.50 6.60 -1.26
C SER A 219 -29.31 6.24 0.23
N SER A 220 -30.21 5.45 0.81
CA SER A 220 -30.05 4.96 2.19
C SER A 220 -28.96 3.88 2.32
N ASP A 221 -28.75 3.05 1.29
CA ASP A 221 -27.64 2.08 1.30
C ASP A 221 -26.29 2.83 1.25
N GLU A 222 -26.19 3.85 0.40
CA GLU A 222 -24.99 4.69 0.26
C GLU A 222 -24.64 5.38 1.58
N GLU A 223 -25.61 6.05 2.20
CA GLU A 223 -25.42 6.74 3.49
C GLU A 223 -24.96 5.76 4.57
N LEU A 224 -25.60 4.59 4.66
CA LEU A 224 -25.24 3.55 5.62
C LEU A 224 -23.81 3.05 5.42
N ILE A 225 -23.38 2.79 4.18
CA ILE A 225 -22.00 2.37 3.89
C ILE A 225 -21.01 3.43 4.36
N LEU A 226 -21.25 4.70 4.03
CA LEU A 226 -20.38 5.80 4.43
C LEU A 226 -20.35 5.96 5.95
N GLU A 227 -21.47 5.78 6.64
CA GLU A 227 -21.54 5.78 8.10
C GLU A 227 -20.74 4.64 8.72
N LEU A 228 -20.78 3.43 8.16
CA LEU A 228 -20.00 2.29 8.66
C LEU A 228 -18.49 2.56 8.55
N LEU A 229 -18.04 3.06 7.41
CA LEU A 229 -16.62 3.38 7.20
C LEU A 229 -16.12 4.42 8.23
N LYS A 230 -16.98 5.38 8.60
CA LYS A 230 -16.71 6.38 9.63
C LYS A 230 -16.71 5.76 11.03
N LYS A 231 -17.80 5.06 11.39
CA LYS A 231 -18.04 4.45 12.70
C LYS A 231 -16.90 3.52 13.11
N TYR A 232 -16.40 2.73 12.17
CA TYR A 232 -15.34 1.74 12.43
C TYR A 232 -13.94 2.26 12.14
N HIS A 233 -13.78 3.56 11.90
CA HIS A 233 -12.48 4.20 11.72
C HIS A 233 -11.59 3.47 10.69
N VAL A 234 -12.19 3.01 9.58
CA VAL A 234 -11.51 2.17 8.59
C VAL A 234 -10.18 2.79 8.14
N TYR A 235 -10.17 4.11 7.97
CA TYR A 235 -9.04 4.97 7.58
C TYR A 235 -7.83 4.92 8.52
N MET A 236 -8.04 4.44 9.74
CA MET A 236 -7.00 4.28 10.73
C MET A 236 -6.34 2.91 10.69
N TRP A 237 -6.86 1.94 9.91
CA TRP A 237 -6.37 0.57 9.84
C TRP A 237 -4.92 0.42 9.36
N ILE A 238 -4.27 1.46 8.84
CA ILE A 238 -2.84 1.41 8.49
C ILE A 238 -1.90 1.73 9.65
N PHE A 239 -2.40 2.30 10.75
CA PHE A 239 -1.56 2.79 11.84
C PHE A 239 -1.47 1.75 12.94
N ASP A 240 -0.25 1.39 13.37
CA ASP A 240 -0.02 0.39 14.42
C ASP A 240 -0.77 0.66 15.73
N GLU A 241 -1.01 1.91 16.10
CA GLU A 241 -1.81 2.30 17.27
C GLU A 241 -3.27 1.81 17.21
N TYR A 242 -3.73 1.45 16.01
CA TYR A 242 -5.06 0.91 15.70
C TYR A 242 -5.12 -0.62 15.64
N HIS A 243 -4.02 -1.27 16.04
CA HIS A 243 -3.87 -2.72 16.13
C HIS A 243 -3.42 -3.09 17.55
N LYS A 244 -4.36 -3.40 18.44
CA LYS A 244 -4.07 -3.96 19.76
C LYS A 244 -3.73 -5.44 19.61
N LYS A 245 -2.46 -5.73 19.34
CA LYS A 245 -2.01 -7.11 19.12
C LYS A 245 -2.15 -7.97 20.36
N SER A 246 -2.62 -9.20 20.16
CA SER A 246 -2.41 -10.27 21.12
C SER A 246 -0.97 -10.79 20.98
N ASN A 247 -0.16 -10.58 22.02
CA ASN A 247 1.19 -11.17 22.12
C ASN A 247 1.16 -12.68 22.43
N ALA A 248 -0.03 -13.31 22.44
CA ALA A 248 -0.22 -14.66 22.94
C ALA A 248 -0.02 -15.77 21.90
N ARG A 249 0.21 -15.43 20.62
CA ARG A 249 0.39 -16.43 19.54
C ARG A 249 1.60 -16.13 18.66
N ASP A 250 2.19 -17.21 18.15
CA ASP A 250 3.29 -17.15 17.20
C ASP A 250 2.79 -16.52 15.88
N PRO A 251 3.50 -15.53 15.31
CA PRO A 251 3.20 -14.99 13.99
C PRO A 251 3.01 -16.03 12.88
N ASP A 252 3.63 -17.21 13.04
CA ASP A 252 3.60 -18.32 12.09
C ASP A 252 2.37 -19.25 12.26
N ASP A 253 1.62 -19.15 13.36
CA ASP A 253 0.48 -20.04 13.70
C ASP A 253 -0.88 -19.58 13.17
N LEU A 254 -0.93 -18.46 12.46
CA LEU A 254 -2.16 -17.91 11.88
C LEU A 254 -2.24 -18.29 10.40
N GLU A 255 -2.39 -19.58 10.10
CA GLU A 255 -2.83 -19.97 8.76
C GLU A 255 -4.25 -19.42 8.52
N GLY A 256 -4.42 -18.48 7.58
CA GLY A 256 -5.68 -18.44 6.83
C GLY A 256 -6.42 -17.14 6.59
N TYR A 257 -5.88 -15.94 6.87
CA TYR A 257 -6.65 -14.71 6.68
C TYR A 257 -5.87 -13.69 5.86
N ASP A 258 -6.13 -13.69 4.56
CA ASP A 258 -5.51 -12.79 3.58
C ASP A 258 -6.62 -11.88 3.05
N TRP A 259 -6.82 -10.72 3.67
CA TRP A 259 -7.94 -9.81 3.38
C TRP A 259 -7.44 -8.51 2.77
N TYR A 260 -8.29 -7.80 2.03
CA TYR A 260 -7.98 -6.47 1.53
C TYR A 260 -9.18 -5.53 1.51
N LEU A 261 -8.86 -4.23 1.48
CA LEU A 261 -9.74 -3.13 1.18
C LEU A 261 -9.06 -2.21 0.16
N GLU A 262 -9.77 -1.94 -0.92
CA GLU A 262 -9.44 -0.90 -1.90
C GLU A 262 -10.55 0.14 -1.95
N MET A 263 -10.16 1.42 -1.89
CA MET A 263 -11.06 2.55 -2.10
C MET A 263 -10.47 3.50 -3.13
N VAL A 264 -11.29 3.85 -4.12
CA VAL A 264 -10.93 4.80 -5.18
C VAL A 264 -11.77 6.05 -5.00
N PHE A 265 -11.11 7.20 -4.88
CA PHE A 265 -11.75 8.50 -4.70
C PHE A 265 -12.06 9.16 -6.03
N GLU A 266 -12.94 10.16 -6.04
CA GLU A 266 -13.38 10.86 -7.26
C GLU A 266 -12.23 11.52 -8.02
N ASN A 267 -11.15 11.89 -7.34
CA ASN A 267 -9.93 12.44 -7.92
C ASN A 267 -8.89 11.38 -8.33
N ASP A 268 -9.30 10.11 -8.47
CA ASP A 268 -8.47 8.97 -8.86
C ASP A 268 -7.33 8.66 -7.88
N VAL A 269 -7.48 9.07 -6.62
CA VAL A 269 -6.59 8.65 -5.54
C VAL A 269 -7.02 7.26 -5.07
N ILE A 270 -6.05 6.37 -4.92
CA ILE A 270 -6.25 4.98 -4.51
C ILE A 270 -5.75 4.84 -3.08
N TRP A 271 -6.63 4.36 -2.19
CA TRP A 271 -6.24 3.88 -0.88
C TRP A 271 -6.44 2.36 -0.84
N HIS A 272 -5.33 1.64 -0.66
CA HIS A 272 -5.32 0.19 -0.66
C HIS A 272 -4.59 -0.31 0.58
N ILE A 273 -5.25 -1.20 1.30
CA ILE A 273 -4.74 -1.84 2.51
C ILE A 273 -5.08 -3.32 2.45
N PHE A 274 -4.16 -4.15 2.91
CA PHE A 274 -4.42 -5.57 3.05
C PHE A 274 -3.58 -6.15 4.16
N GLY A 275 -4.07 -7.25 4.73
CA GLY A 275 -3.45 -7.90 5.86
C GLY A 275 -3.31 -9.39 5.63
N TYR A 276 -2.17 -9.92 6.08
CA TYR A 276 -1.98 -11.35 6.28
C TYR A 276 -1.98 -11.62 7.77
N ASN A 277 -2.82 -12.57 8.18
CA ASN A 277 -2.73 -13.18 9.50
C ASN A 277 -2.93 -12.17 10.64
N ASP A 278 -3.65 -11.08 10.37
CA ASP A 278 -4.11 -10.11 11.36
C ASP A 278 -5.25 -9.28 10.78
N TYR A 279 -6.20 -8.89 11.62
CA TYR A 279 -7.29 -8.00 11.23
C TYR A 279 -7.18 -6.70 12.03
N PRO A 280 -7.53 -5.56 11.42
CA PRO A 280 -7.73 -4.33 12.18
C PRO A 280 -8.78 -4.55 13.27
N ASP A 281 -8.57 -3.94 14.43
CA ASP A 281 -9.37 -4.19 15.64
C ASP A 281 -10.89 -4.02 15.40
N THR A 282 -11.30 -3.09 14.54
CA THR A 282 -12.71 -2.81 14.23
C THR A 282 -13.28 -3.59 13.03
N TYR A 283 -12.47 -4.42 12.36
CA TYR A 283 -12.86 -5.17 11.15
C TYR A 283 -14.06 -6.09 11.38
N VAL A 284 -14.00 -6.92 12.43
CA VAL A 284 -15.05 -7.92 12.73
C VAL A 284 -16.40 -7.24 13.00
N HIS A 285 -16.40 -6.06 13.63
CA HIS A 285 -17.62 -5.32 13.90
C HIS A 285 -18.24 -4.76 12.62
N MET A 286 -17.42 -4.18 11.74
CA MET A 286 -17.88 -3.72 10.43
C MET A 286 -18.44 -4.87 9.60
N ALA A 287 -17.75 -6.01 9.58
CA ALA A 287 -18.17 -7.19 8.83
C ALA A 287 -19.54 -7.75 9.29
N ARG A 288 -19.82 -7.72 10.60
CA ARG A 288 -21.14 -8.11 11.14
C ARG A 288 -22.26 -7.21 10.67
N GLU A 289 -22.07 -5.89 10.71
CA GLU A 289 -23.08 -4.94 10.21
C GLU A 289 -23.32 -5.12 8.71
N VAL A 290 -22.24 -5.32 7.94
CA VAL A 290 -22.35 -5.65 6.51
C VAL A 290 -23.13 -6.95 6.31
N MET A 291 -22.87 -7.98 7.11
CA MET A 291 -23.59 -9.26 7.05
C MET A 291 -25.06 -9.11 7.44
N ASP A 292 -25.40 -8.28 8.42
CA ASP A 292 -26.79 -7.99 8.82
C ASP A 292 -27.55 -7.25 7.71
N ILE A 293 -26.89 -6.32 7.01
CA ILE A 293 -27.47 -5.57 5.88
C ILE A 293 -27.67 -6.46 4.65
N THR A 294 -26.72 -7.35 4.39
CA THR A 294 -26.65 -8.11 3.13
C THR A 294 -27.20 -9.53 3.24
N GLY A 295 -27.30 -10.07 4.45
CA GLY A 295 -27.65 -11.45 4.75
C GLY A 295 -26.54 -12.46 4.38
N MET A 296 -25.33 -12.01 4.07
CA MET A 296 -24.22 -12.86 3.63
C MET A 296 -22.89 -12.43 4.27
N ASP A 297 -22.02 -13.38 4.53
CA ASP A 297 -20.68 -13.14 5.05
C ASP A 297 -19.71 -12.72 3.94
N LEU A 298 -19.87 -11.50 3.43
CA LEU A 298 -19.07 -10.99 2.31
C LEU A 298 -17.62 -10.66 2.68
N MET A 299 -17.32 -10.62 3.98
CA MET A 299 -16.01 -10.31 4.54
C MET A 299 -15.40 -11.54 5.25
N GLU A 300 -15.94 -12.74 4.98
CA GLU A 300 -15.43 -14.06 5.41
C GLU A 300 -15.08 -14.18 6.89
N ILE A 301 -15.77 -13.47 7.78
CA ILE A 301 -15.45 -13.53 9.22
C ILE A 301 -15.81 -14.88 9.84
N ASN A 302 -16.72 -15.65 9.25
CA ASN A 302 -17.05 -17.01 9.74
C ASN A 302 -15.95 -18.03 9.44
N THR A 303 -14.94 -17.67 8.63
CA THR A 303 -13.73 -18.49 8.46
C THR A 303 -12.77 -18.33 9.64
N ILE A 304 -12.97 -17.31 10.48
CA ILE A 304 -12.14 -17.01 11.64
C ILE A 304 -12.44 -17.98 12.78
N ALA A 305 -11.40 -18.56 13.38
CA ALA A 305 -11.54 -19.45 14.53
C ALA A 305 -12.23 -18.71 15.70
N SER A 306 -13.16 -19.37 16.40
CA SER A 306 -14.02 -18.73 17.41
C SER A 306 -13.25 -18.02 18.54
N GLY A 307 -12.12 -18.58 18.98
CA GLY A 307 -11.29 -17.93 20.00
C GLY A 307 -10.59 -16.66 19.51
N ASP A 308 -10.38 -16.51 18.20
CA ASP A 308 -9.81 -15.31 17.60
C ASP A 308 -10.91 -14.27 17.34
N LEU A 309 -12.12 -14.70 16.98
CA LEU A 309 -13.29 -13.82 16.91
C LEU A 309 -13.57 -13.13 18.26
N GLU A 310 -13.61 -13.89 19.37
CA GLU A 310 -13.82 -13.31 20.72
C GLU A 310 -12.76 -12.26 21.06
N LEU A 311 -11.52 -12.47 20.61
CA LEU A 311 -10.41 -11.55 20.84
C LEU A 311 -10.55 -10.28 20.01
N PHE A 312 -10.82 -10.39 18.70
CA PHE A 312 -11.02 -9.24 17.81
C PHE A 312 -12.27 -8.43 18.22
N GLU A 313 -13.33 -9.09 18.68
CA GLU A 313 -14.51 -8.43 19.25
C GLU A 313 -14.13 -7.56 20.45
N LYS A 314 -13.37 -8.11 21.39
CA LYS A 314 -12.92 -7.33 22.54
C LYS A 314 -12.07 -6.11 22.13
N PHE A 315 -11.14 -6.27 21.19
CA PHE A 315 -10.28 -5.16 20.77
C PHE A 315 -11.06 -4.03 20.08
N GLY A 316 -12.01 -4.39 19.21
CA GLY A 316 -12.87 -3.41 18.56
C GLY A 316 -13.77 -2.67 19.55
N GLU A 317 -14.35 -3.34 20.54
CA GLU A 317 -15.15 -2.69 21.60
C GLU A 317 -14.33 -1.61 22.32
N GLU A 318 -13.10 -1.93 22.74
CA GLU A 318 -12.23 -0.97 23.44
C GLU A 318 -11.78 0.23 22.60
N LEU A 319 -11.92 0.20 21.27
CA LEU A 319 -11.64 1.34 20.38
C LEU A 319 -12.88 2.14 20.00
N LEU A 320 -14.07 1.54 20.15
CA LEU A 320 -15.35 2.14 19.81
C LEU A 320 -16.03 2.80 21.03
N ASP A 321 -15.65 2.40 22.25
CA ASP A 321 -15.95 3.07 23.52
C ASP A 321 -15.19 4.41 23.68
#